data_AF-A0A966FDK4-F1
#
_entry.id   AF-A0A966FDK4-F1
#
_cell.length_a   1.000
_cell.length_b   1.000
_cell.length_c   1.000
_cell.angle_alpha   90.00
_cell.angle_beta   90.00
_cell.angle_gamma   90.00
#
_symmetry.space_group_name_H-M   'P 1'
#
loop_
_entity.id
_entity.type
_entity.pdbx_description
1 polymer ?
#
loop_
_entity_poly.entity_id
_entity_poly.type
_entity_poly.pdbx_seq_one_letter_code
_entity_poly.pdbx_strand_id
1 'polypeptide(L)'
;MDNNRRCVLLMRIPFNNEKNESATDNFFSQVVEILKGKKYLISAEIAIYNKYIWFFLSCPAIIKDTIKGQWYAQYPEAEIEEVGDYLTKLLTRYNARHVMGYEMYLDKNEFIPFKTYKTLEKNPLVSFSGIANSFTTDDIGIIQLILQPQEKDNL
;
A
#
# COMPACT_ATOMS: atom_id res chain seq x y z
N MET A 1 -10.93 6.26 -24.73
CA MET A 1 -9.77 5.79 -23.94
C MET A 1 -10.33 5.36 -22.60
N ASP A 2 -10.05 4.12 -22.18
CA ASP A 2 -10.66 3.56 -20.98
C ASP A 2 -10.13 4.27 -19.72
N ASN A 3 -10.95 5.18 -19.18
CA ASN A 3 -10.62 6.02 -18.03
C ASN A 3 -10.45 5.21 -16.73
N ASN A 4 -10.67 3.89 -16.78
CA ASN A 4 -10.69 3.02 -15.62
C ASN A 4 -9.52 2.02 -15.55
N ARG A 5 -8.53 2.12 -16.47
CA ARG A 5 -7.35 1.26 -16.42
C ARG A 5 -6.57 1.54 -15.14
N ARG A 6 -6.43 0.52 -14.28
CA ARG A 6 -5.59 0.56 -13.09
C ARG A 6 -4.19 0.03 -13.40
N CYS A 7 -3.21 0.49 -12.63
CA CYS A 7 -1.86 -0.06 -12.62
C CYS A 7 -1.48 -0.48 -11.20
N VAL A 8 -0.50 -1.39 -11.08
CA VAL A 8 0.07 -1.82 -9.82
C VAL A 8 1.54 -1.42 -9.81
N LEU A 9 1.97 -0.73 -8.77
CA LEU A 9 3.33 -0.27 -8.58
C LEU A 9 3.97 -1.08 -7.45
N LEU A 10 5.04 -1.80 -7.76
CA LEU A 10 5.90 -2.41 -6.76
C LEU A 10 6.88 -1.36 -6.26
N MET A 11 6.85 -1.11 -4.95
CA MET A 11 7.65 -0.08 -4.28
C MET A 11 8.80 -0.77 -3.53
N ARG A 12 10.05 -0.53 -3.95
CA ARG A 12 11.25 -1.01 -3.23
C ARG A 12 11.99 0.18 -2.63
N ILE A 13 12.17 0.15 -1.33
CA ILE A 13 12.89 1.19 -0.60
C ILE A 13 14.22 0.60 -0.14
N PRO A 14 15.37 1.25 -0.42
CA PRO A 14 16.66 0.77 0.06
C PRO A 14 16.70 0.76 1.59
N PHE A 15 17.33 -0.27 2.17
CA PHE A 15 17.41 -0.47 3.62
C PHE A 15 18.11 0.70 4.36
N ASN A 16 19.00 1.42 3.68
CA ASN A 16 19.76 2.54 4.25
C ASN A 16 19.06 3.90 4.14
N ASN A 17 17.73 3.90 3.98
CA ASN A 17 16.97 5.13 3.85
C ASN A 17 16.84 5.83 5.22
N GLU A 18 17.54 6.93 5.40
CA GLU A 18 17.49 7.76 6.61
C GLU A 18 16.20 8.59 6.73
N LYS A 19 15.31 8.54 5.71
CA LYS A 19 14.11 9.37 5.70
C LYS A 19 13.03 8.84 6.64
N ASN A 20 12.60 9.75 7.50
CA ASN A 20 11.70 9.51 8.62
C ASN A 20 10.23 9.37 8.16
N GLU A 21 9.37 9.08 9.15
CA GLU A 21 7.93 8.97 9.01
C GLU A 21 7.27 10.28 8.51
N SER A 22 7.93 11.43 8.70
CA SER A 22 7.46 12.72 8.18
C SER A 22 7.50 12.82 6.65
N ALA A 23 8.43 12.13 5.98
CA ALA A 23 8.45 12.05 4.52
C ALA A 23 7.20 11.31 3.99
N THR A 24 6.80 10.24 4.67
CA THR A 24 5.57 9.49 4.39
C THR A 24 4.33 10.35 4.60
N ASP A 25 4.26 11.12 5.69
CA ASP A 25 3.14 12.04 5.96
C ASP A 25 2.99 13.10 4.87
N ASN A 26 4.12 13.68 4.43
CA ASN A 26 4.12 14.65 3.34
C ASN A 26 3.65 14.03 2.03
N PHE A 27 4.10 12.81 1.72
CA PHE A 27 3.62 12.06 0.55
C PHE A 27 2.10 11.87 0.60
N PHE A 28 1.56 11.32 1.69
CA PHE A 28 0.11 11.08 1.78
C PHE A 28 -0.70 12.37 1.76
N SER A 29 -0.21 13.46 2.36
CA SER A 29 -0.86 14.77 2.29
C SER A 29 -0.94 15.29 0.85
N GLN A 30 0.14 15.14 0.07
CA GLN A 30 0.16 15.50 -1.35
C GLN A 30 -0.76 14.61 -2.18
N VAL A 31 -0.77 13.31 -1.92
CA VAL A 31 -1.68 12.36 -2.58
C VAL A 31 -3.13 12.72 -2.31
N VAL A 32 -3.50 13.03 -1.07
CA VAL A 32 -4.86 13.46 -0.73
C VAL A 32 -5.26 14.72 -1.51
N GLU A 33 -4.37 15.71 -1.65
CA GLU A 33 -4.66 16.91 -2.44
C GLU A 33 -4.84 16.59 -3.93
N ILE A 34 -4.05 15.66 -4.49
CA ILE A 34 -4.19 15.20 -5.89
C ILE A 34 -5.54 14.49 -6.12
N LEU A 35 -6.00 13.76 -5.11
CA LEU A 35 -7.24 12.99 -5.12
C LEU A 35 -8.47 13.84 -4.80
N LYS A 36 -8.30 15.03 -4.23
CA LYS A 36 -9.39 15.91 -3.82
C LYS A 36 -10.33 16.23 -4.98
N GLY A 37 -11.63 16.02 -4.74
CA GLY A 37 -12.66 16.20 -5.76
C GLY A 37 -12.66 15.15 -6.88
N LYS A 38 -11.78 14.14 -6.81
CA LYS A 38 -11.73 13.02 -7.75
C LYS A 38 -12.16 11.74 -7.03
N LYS A 39 -12.97 10.91 -7.69
CA LYS A 39 -13.41 9.61 -7.14
C LYS A 39 -12.36 8.50 -7.36
N TYR A 40 -11.08 8.84 -7.30
CA TYR A 40 -10.00 7.89 -7.54
C TYR A 40 -9.70 7.08 -6.28
N LEU A 41 -9.82 5.76 -6.40
CA LEU A 41 -9.43 4.80 -5.36
C LEU A 41 -7.97 4.40 -5.52
N ILE A 42 -7.21 4.53 -4.43
CA ILE A 42 -5.84 4.00 -4.32
C ILE A 42 -5.86 2.84 -3.32
N SER A 43 -5.12 1.77 -3.58
CA SER A 43 -4.84 0.75 -2.55
C SER A 43 -3.36 0.74 -2.23
N ALA A 44 -3.02 0.66 -0.95
CA ALA A 44 -1.68 0.35 -0.46
C ALA A 44 -1.70 -1.07 0.13
N GLU A 45 -0.74 -1.89 -0.25
CA GLU A 45 -0.72 -3.31 0.06
C GLU A 45 0.62 -3.74 0.62
N ILE A 46 0.57 -4.59 1.64
CA ILE A 46 1.72 -5.32 2.17
C ILE A 46 1.46 -6.80 1.87
N ALA A 47 2.31 -7.40 1.05
CA ALA A 47 2.27 -8.83 0.78
C ALA A 47 3.51 -9.51 1.37
N ILE A 48 3.31 -10.68 1.97
CA ILE A 48 4.35 -11.53 2.54
C ILE A 48 4.29 -12.86 1.80
N TYR A 49 5.35 -13.16 1.06
CA TYR A 49 5.52 -14.45 0.38
C TYR A 49 7.02 -14.72 0.18
N ASN A 50 7.41 -16.00 0.10
CA ASN A 50 8.82 -16.42 0.13
C ASN A 50 9.62 -15.85 1.31
N LYS A 51 8.97 -15.59 2.45
CA LYS A 51 9.58 -14.95 3.63
C LYS A 51 10.07 -13.51 3.42
N TYR A 52 9.66 -12.85 2.34
CA TYR A 52 9.95 -11.45 2.06
C TYR A 52 8.69 -10.59 2.21
N ILE A 53 8.88 -9.33 2.59
CA ILE A 53 7.83 -8.31 2.65
C ILE A 53 7.91 -7.49 1.36
N TRP A 54 6.76 -7.31 0.72
CA TRP A 54 6.60 -6.59 -0.54
C TRP A 54 5.57 -5.49 -0.36
N PHE A 55 5.85 -4.30 -0.88
CA PHE A 55 4.95 -3.15 -0.82
C PHE A 55 4.41 -2.85 -2.21
N PHE A 56 3.09 -2.80 -2.33
CA PHE A 56 2.42 -2.45 -3.58
C PHE A 56 1.52 -1.24 -3.40
N LEU A 57 1.37 -0.47 -4.48
CA LEU A 57 0.43 0.63 -4.57
C LEU A 57 -0.36 0.49 -5.88
N SER A 58 -1.69 0.35 -5.80
CA SER A 58 -2.55 0.37 -6.98
C SER A 58 -3.24 1.72 -7.12
N CYS A 59 -3.20 2.30 -8.31
CA CYS A 59 -3.88 3.55 -8.62
C CYS A 59 -4.39 3.57 -10.07
N PRO A 60 -5.29 4.51 -10.43
CA PRO A 60 -5.65 4.76 -11.83
C PRO A 60 -4.43 5.17 -12.66
N ALA A 61 -4.31 4.62 -13.87
CA ALA A 61 -3.16 4.87 -14.74
C ALA A 61 -2.96 6.36 -15.06
N ILE A 62 -4.04 7.16 -15.07
CA ILE A 62 -4.00 8.61 -15.30
C ILE A 62 -3.24 9.39 -14.22
N ILE A 63 -3.16 8.89 -12.98
CA ILE A 63 -2.42 9.54 -11.88
C ILE A 63 -1.10 8.83 -11.56
N LYS A 64 -0.75 7.76 -12.28
CA LYS A 64 0.44 6.95 -12.03
C LYS A 64 1.72 7.78 -11.95
N ASP A 65 1.98 8.60 -12.97
CA ASP A 65 3.23 9.36 -13.04
C ASP A 65 3.28 10.47 -11.98
N THR A 66 2.12 11.04 -11.62
CA THR A 66 2.01 11.97 -10.50
C THR A 66 2.39 11.28 -9.19
N ILE A 67 1.82 10.10 -8.93
CA ILE A 67 2.12 9.30 -7.73
C ILE A 67 3.61 8.95 -7.65
N LYS A 68 4.20 8.47 -8.75
CA LYS A 68 5.63 8.18 -8.84
C LYS A 68 6.46 9.44 -8.55
N GLY A 69 6.12 10.57 -9.16
CA GLY A 69 6.82 11.85 -8.95
C GLY A 69 6.80 12.31 -7.49
N GLN A 70 5.63 12.25 -6.83
CA GLN A 70 5.55 12.59 -5.39
C GLN A 70 6.34 11.62 -4.53
N TRP A 71 6.32 10.32 -4.86
CA TRP A 71 7.12 9.34 -4.14
C TRP A 71 8.62 9.61 -4.30
N TYR A 72 9.11 9.84 -5.52
CA TYR A 72 10.53 10.14 -5.78
C TYR A 72 11.00 11.44 -5.12
N ALA A 73 10.13 12.45 -5.00
CA ALA A 73 10.44 13.66 -4.24
C ALA A 73 10.77 13.34 -2.77
N GLN A 74 10.01 12.40 -2.18
CA GLN A 74 10.23 11.95 -0.82
C GLN A 74 11.28 10.85 -0.72
N TYR A 75 11.47 9.98 -1.71
CA TYR A 75 12.41 8.86 -1.70
C TYR A 75 13.14 8.75 -3.06
N PRO A 76 14.17 9.59 -3.28
CA PRO A 76 14.87 9.64 -4.56
C PRO A 76 15.52 8.31 -4.96
N GLU A 77 15.94 7.53 -3.97
CA GLU A 77 16.60 6.23 -4.16
C GLU A 77 15.63 5.05 -4.23
N ALA A 78 14.32 5.28 -4.11
CA ALA A 78 13.35 4.21 -4.24
C ALA A 78 13.34 3.66 -5.67
N GLU A 79 13.06 2.37 -5.82
CA GLU A 79 12.78 1.77 -7.13
C GLU A 79 11.27 1.51 -7.21
N ILE A 80 10.62 2.04 -8.27
CA ILE A 80 9.19 1.86 -8.51
C ILE A 80 8.99 1.19 -9.87
N GLU A 81 8.54 -0.06 -9.83
CA GLU A 81 8.29 -0.90 -11.00
C GLU A 81 6.77 -1.02 -11.24
N GLU A 82 6.29 -0.73 -12.46
CA GLU A 82 4.91 -1.08 -12.82
C GLU A 82 4.86 -2.57 -13.14
N VAL A 83 4.11 -3.31 -12.33
CA VAL A 83 3.98 -4.76 -12.46
C VAL A 83 2.58 -5.13 -12.91
N GLY A 84 2.45 -6.28 -13.57
CA GLY A 84 1.15 -6.89 -13.80
C GLY A 84 0.51 -7.40 -12.51
N ASP A 85 -0.66 -8.01 -12.62
CA ASP A 85 -1.34 -8.64 -11.49
C ASP A 85 -0.43 -9.70 -10.83
N TYR A 86 0.06 -9.36 -9.64
CA TYR A 86 0.97 -10.21 -8.88
C TYR A 86 0.19 -11.29 -8.12
N LEU A 87 -1.05 -11.02 -7.71
CA LEU A 87 -1.85 -11.94 -6.92
C LEU A 87 -2.23 -13.17 -7.74
N THR A 88 -2.74 -12.99 -8.96
CA THR A 88 -3.07 -14.12 -9.84
C THR A 88 -1.84 -14.97 -10.13
N LYS A 89 -0.68 -14.34 -10.36
CA LYS A 89 0.59 -15.05 -10.57
C LYS A 89 1.00 -15.85 -9.34
N LEU A 90 0.88 -15.27 -8.14
CA LEU A 90 1.20 -15.94 -6.89
C LEU A 90 0.26 -17.12 -6.62
N LEU A 91 -1.06 -16.91 -6.69
CA LEU A 91 -2.05 -17.96 -6.46
C LEU A 91 -1.88 -19.14 -7.42
N THR A 92 -1.55 -18.85 -8.69
CA THR A 92 -1.24 -19.89 -9.68
C THR A 92 0.06 -20.62 -9.35
N ARG A 93 1.12 -19.88 -8.99
CA ARG A 93 2.44 -20.45 -8.71
C ARG A 93 2.45 -21.39 -7.50
N TYR A 94 1.75 -21.01 -6.44
CA TYR A 94 1.68 -21.79 -5.20
C TYR A 94 0.52 -22.78 -5.18
N ASN A 95 -0.23 -22.88 -6.28
CA ASN A 95 -1.41 -23.74 -6.40
C ASN A 95 -2.30 -23.62 -5.17
N ALA A 96 -2.66 -22.38 -4.81
CA ALA A 96 -3.31 -22.05 -3.54
C ALA A 96 -4.60 -22.88 -3.37
N ARG A 97 -4.52 -23.95 -2.56
CA ARG A 97 -5.64 -24.87 -2.34
C ARG A 97 -6.70 -24.28 -1.40
N HIS A 98 -6.28 -23.37 -0.53
CA HIS A 98 -7.12 -22.74 0.48
C HIS A 98 -6.81 -21.25 0.52
N VAL A 99 -7.83 -20.41 0.30
CA VAL A 99 -7.74 -18.96 0.43
C VAL A 99 -8.78 -18.54 1.45
N MET A 100 -8.34 -17.83 2.48
CA MET A 100 -9.22 -17.18 3.46
C MET A 100 -9.04 -15.68 3.32
N GLY A 101 -10.14 -14.96 3.14
CA GLY A 101 -10.18 -13.51 3.06
C GLY A 101 -11.20 -12.95 4.03
N TYR A 102 -10.93 -11.77 4.55
CA TYR A 102 -11.88 -11.01 5.36
C TYR A 102 -11.80 -9.54 4.98
N GLU A 103 -12.95 -8.91 4.82
CA GLU A 103 -13.05 -7.48 4.53
C GLU A 103 -13.55 -6.76 5.78
N MET A 104 -12.86 -5.68 6.14
CA MET A 104 -13.22 -4.84 7.27
C MET A 104 -13.65 -3.47 6.76
N TYR A 105 -14.79 -3.01 7.25
CA TYR A 105 -15.32 -1.69 6.99
C TYR A 105 -15.49 -0.95 8.32
N LEU A 106 -15.34 0.37 8.30
CA LEU A 106 -15.65 1.20 9.46
C LEU A 106 -17.17 1.24 9.63
N ASP A 107 -17.66 0.94 10.84
CA ASP A 107 -19.09 1.02 11.20
C ASP A 107 -19.61 2.48 11.12
N LYS A 108 -18.74 3.45 11.42
CA LYS A 108 -19.00 4.89 11.28
C LYS A 108 -17.79 5.59 10.67
N ASN A 109 -18.04 6.71 9.99
CA ASN A 109 -17.00 7.61 9.44
C ASN A 109 -16.24 8.42 10.51
N GLU A 110 -16.22 7.93 11.75
CA GLU A 110 -15.57 8.58 12.89
C GLU A 110 -14.14 8.07 13.05
N PHE A 111 -13.28 8.93 13.57
CA PHE A 111 -11.87 8.65 13.80
C PHE A 111 -11.73 7.59 14.91
N ILE A 112 -11.57 6.32 14.54
CA ILE A 112 -11.21 5.27 15.50
C ILE A 112 -9.81 5.58 16.05
N PRO A 113 -9.54 5.42 17.36
CA PRO A 113 -8.22 5.64 17.94
C PRO A 113 -7.25 4.52 17.53
N PHE A 114 -6.81 4.53 16.27
CA PHE A 114 -5.60 3.81 15.89
C PHE A 114 -4.42 4.55 16.48
N LYS A 115 -3.52 3.82 17.16
CA LYS A 115 -2.20 4.36 17.48
C LYS A 115 -1.54 4.73 16.15
N THR A 116 -1.33 6.02 15.94
CA THR A 116 -0.59 6.50 14.78
C THR A 116 0.87 6.10 14.94
N TYR A 117 1.64 6.14 13.86
CA TYR A 117 3.07 5.86 13.92
C TYR A 117 3.78 6.69 15.01
N LYS A 118 3.30 7.92 15.28
CA LYS A 118 3.79 8.84 16.31
C LYS A 118 3.69 8.30 17.75
N THR A 119 2.81 7.34 17.99
CA THR A 119 2.56 6.75 19.31
C THR A 119 2.96 5.28 19.38
N LEU A 120 3.63 4.76 18.34
CA LEU A 120 4.19 3.41 18.34
C LEU A 120 5.55 3.42 19.02
N GLU A 121 5.68 2.67 20.12
CA GLU A 121 6.96 2.47 20.82
C GLU A 121 7.92 1.54 20.06
N LYS A 122 7.38 0.72 19.13
CA LYS A 122 8.12 -0.28 18.37
C LYS A 122 7.79 -0.19 16.89
N ASN A 123 8.81 -0.37 16.05
CA ASN A 123 8.65 -0.36 14.60
C ASN A 123 7.78 -1.55 14.16
N PRO A 124 6.62 -1.32 13.50
CA PRO A 124 5.72 -2.39 13.07
C PRO A 124 6.34 -3.34 12.03
N LEU A 125 7.36 -2.90 11.28
CA LEU A 125 8.08 -3.75 10.32
C LEU A 125 8.83 -4.90 11.00
N VAL A 126 9.22 -4.74 12.27
CA VAL A 126 9.84 -5.83 13.04
C VAL A 126 8.81 -6.94 13.29
N SER A 127 7.57 -6.59 13.62
CA SER A 127 6.48 -7.53 13.79
C SER A 127 6.17 -8.25 12.48
N PHE A 128 6.10 -7.52 11.35
CA PHE A 128 5.93 -8.14 10.03
C PHE A 128 7.08 -9.06 9.64
N SER A 129 8.31 -8.73 10.03
CA SER A 129 9.47 -9.60 9.79
C SER A 129 9.38 -10.89 10.61
N GLY A 130 8.88 -10.81 11.85
CA GLY A 130 8.58 -11.98 12.67
C GLY A 130 7.54 -12.90 12.03
N ILE A 131 6.45 -12.31 11.50
CA ILE A 131 5.42 -13.03 10.75
C ILE A 131 6.01 -13.67 9.48
N ALA A 132 6.79 -12.93 8.71
CA ALA A 132 7.43 -13.44 7.49
C ALA A 132 8.35 -14.64 7.76
N ASN A 133 9.02 -14.65 8.92
CA ASN A 133 9.87 -15.77 9.33
C ASN A 133 9.08 -17.00 9.78
N SER A 134 7.86 -16.84 10.29
CA SER A 134 7.01 -17.97 10.68
C SER A 134 6.32 -18.65 9.49
N PHE A 135 6.33 -18.00 8.32
CA PHE A 135 5.72 -18.53 7.09
C PHE A 135 6.60 -19.63 6.48
N THR A 136 5.95 -20.67 5.97
CA THR A 136 6.57 -21.62 5.05
C THR A 136 6.76 -20.97 3.67
N THR A 137 7.46 -21.64 2.76
CA THR A 137 7.72 -21.11 1.41
C THR A 137 6.46 -20.92 0.57
N ASP A 138 5.39 -21.65 0.90
CA ASP A 138 4.13 -21.65 0.16
C ASP A 138 3.05 -20.77 0.81
N ASP A 139 3.33 -20.24 2.01
CA ASP A 139 2.41 -19.34 2.70
C ASP A 139 2.45 -17.94 2.11
N ILE A 140 1.26 -17.36 1.98
CA ILE A 140 1.04 -16.02 1.44
C ILE A 140 0.12 -15.26 2.40
N GLY A 141 0.52 -14.05 2.76
CA GLY A 141 -0.25 -13.17 3.63
C GLY A 141 -0.31 -11.80 2.99
N ILE A 142 -1.51 -11.22 2.91
CA ILE A 142 -1.72 -9.93 2.25
C ILE A 142 -2.60 -9.07 3.15
N ILE A 143 -2.17 -7.83 3.34
CA ILE A 143 -2.95 -6.78 3.98
C ILE A 143 -3.11 -5.66 2.96
N GLN A 144 -4.35 -5.27 2.70
CA GLN A 144 -4.70 -4.21 1.77
C GLN A 144 -5.43 -3.09 2.51
N LEU A 145 -4.96 -1.85 2.29
CA LEU A 145 -5.61 -0.63 2.75
C LEU A 145 -6.15 0.10 1.52
N ILE A 146 -7.47 0.24 1.43
CA ILE A 146 -8.13 0.97 0.37
C ILE A 146 -8.36 2.41 0.85
N LEU A 147 -7.84 3.37 0.09
CA LEU A 147 -7.87 4.79 0.39
C LEU A 147 -8.76 5.49 -0.63
N GLN A 148 -9.76 6.20 -0.10
CA GLN A 148 -10.65 7.06 -0.86
C GLN A 148 -10.63 8.46 -0.23
N PRO A 149 -10.49 9.55 -1.02
CA PRO A 149 -10.69 10.90 -0.50
C PRO A 149 -12.14 11.08 -0.04
N GLN A 150 -12.33 11.79 1.07
CA GLN A 150 -13.67 12.15 1.54
C GLN A 150 -14.36 13.02 0.48
N GLU A 151 -15.60 12.68 0.13
CA GLU A 151 -16.44 13.62 -0.62
C GLU A 151 -16.67 14.84 0.27
N LYS A 152 -16.50 16.06 -0.27
CA LYS A 152 -16.97 17.25 0.44
C LYS A 152 -18.50 17.16 0.50
N ASP A 153 -19.04 16.50 1.51
CA ASP A 153 -20.38 16.80 1.95
C ASP A 153 -20.36 18.23 2.47
N ASN A 154 -21.30 19.04 1.97
CA ASN A 154 -21.52 20.40 2.41
C ASN A 154 -21.75 20.41 3.93
N LEU A 155 -20.73 20.78 4.69
CA LEU A 155 -20.86 21.31 6.05
C LEU A 155 -21.22 22.80 5.96
#